data_AF-A0A971ZC33-F1
#
_entry.id   AF-A0A971ZC33-F1
#
_cell.length_a   1.000
_cell.length_b   1.000
_cell.length_c   1.000
_cell.angle_alpha   90.00
_cell.angle_beta   90.00
_cell.angle_gamma   90.00
#
_symmetry.space_group_name_H-M   'P 1'
#
loop_
_entity.id
_entity.type
_entity.pdbx_description
1 polymer ?
#
loop_
_entity_poly.entity_id
_entity_poly.type
_entity_poly.pdbx_seq_one_letter_code
_entity_poly.pdbx_strand_id
1 'polypeptide(L)' 'MSSENQFDVIVIGAGIAGASVAYRLAPHAKVLVLERESQPGYH' A
#
# COMPACT_ATOMS: atom_id res chain seq x y z
N MET A 1 -18.19 15.94 -9.03
CA MET A 1 -17.34 15.36 -7.96
C MET A 1 -16.87 13.99 -8.43
N SER A 2 -15.61 13.89 -8.84
CA SER A 2 -14.87 12.63 -8.85
C SER A 2 -13.40 12.99 -8.71
N SER A 3 -12.87 12.89 -7.49
CA SER A 3 -11.43 12.80 -7.30
C SER A 3 -11.06 11.35 -7.56
N GLU A 4 -10.68 11.03 -8.80
CA GLU A 4 -10.15 9.71 -9.08
C GLU A 4 -8.82 9.54 -8.35
N ASN A 5 -8.80 8.66 -7.37
CA ASN A 5 -7.58 8.26 -6.70
C ASN A 5 -6.85 7.27 -7.61
N GLN A 6 -6.11 7.79 -8.58
CA GLN A 6 -5.19 7.00 -9.40
C GLN A 6 -3.97 6.60 -8.56
N PHE A 7 -3.58 5.34 -8.68
CA PHE A 7 -2.39 4.73 -8.11
C PHE A 7 -1.70 3.93 -9.20
N ASP A 8 -0.37 3.90 -9.21
CA ASP A 8 0.40 3.14 -10.18
C ASP A 8 0.52 1.67 -9.75
N VAL A 9 0.54 1.43 -8.44
CA VAL A 9 0.67 0.09 -7.83
C VAL A 9 -0.26 -0.06 -6.64
N ILE A 10 -0.92 -1.22 -6.54
CA ILE A 10 -1.70 -1.62 -5.37
C ILE A 10 -1.03 -2.85 -4.73
N VAL A 11 -0.67 -2.73 -3.45
CA VAL A 11 -0.16 -3.82 -2.61
C VAL A 11 -1.27 -4.29 -1.68
N ILE A 12 -1.59 -5.57 -1.70
CA ILE A 12 -2.60 -6.18 -0.82
C ILE A 12 -1.88 -6.90 0.33
N GLY A 13 -2.15 -6.47 1.56
CA GLY A 13 -1.49 -6.88 2.79
C GLY A 13 -0.44 -5.87 3.25
N ALA A 14 -0.51 -5.43 4.51
CA ALA A 14 0.44 -4.53 5.17
C ALA A 14 1.23 -5.21 6.30
N GLY A 15 1.42 -6.53 6.21
CA GLY A 15 2.44 -7.25 6.98
C GLY A 15 3.86 -6.93 6.50
N ILE A 16 4.87 -7.59 7.09
CA ILE A 16 6.30 -7.28 6.82
C ILE A 16 6.65 -7.29 5.33
N ALA A 17 6.15 -8.27 4.57
CA ALA A 17 6.45 -8.39 3.14
C ALA A 17 5.81 -7.25 2.33
N GLY A 18 4.53 -6.97 2.57
CA GLY A 18 3.79 -5.92 1.87
C GLY A 18 4.33 -4.53 2.16
N ALA A 19 4.58 -4.22 3.44
CA ALA A 19 5.18 -2.96 3.85
C ALA A 19 6.59 -2.76 3.26
N SER A 20 7.41 -3.82 3.21
CA SER A 20 8.76 -3.76 2.63
C SER A 20 8.74 -3.49 1.12
N VAL A 21 7.79 -4.10 0.40
CA VAL A 21 7.61 -3.84 -1.04
C VAL A 21 7.11 -2.42 -1.28
N ALA A 22 6.07 -2.00 -0.54
CA ALA A 22 5.54 -0.64 -0.64
C ALA A 22 6.60 0.43 -0.35
N TYR A 23 7.41 0.23 0.70
CA TYR A 23 8.52 1.12 1.05
C TYR A 23 9.53 1.26 -0.10
N ARG A 24 9.90 0.16 -0.75
CA ARG A 24 10.83 0.18 -1.87
C ARG A 24 10.25 0.82 -3.13
N LEU A 25 8.94 0.72 -3.33
CA LEU A 25 8.26 1.28 -4.51
C LEU A 25 7.87 2.75 -4.35
N ALA A 26 7.64 3.23 -3.11
CA ALA A 26 7.17 4.58 -2.83
C ALA A 26 8.02 5.72 -3.44
N PRO A 27 9.37 5.63 -3.54
CA PRO A 27 10.16 6.66 -4.23
C PRO A 27 9.93 6.74 -5.74
N HIS A 28 9.31 5.73 -6.34
CA HIS A 28 9.19 5.58 -7.80
C HIS A 28 7.75 5.60 -8.32
N ALA A 29 6.76 5.40 -7.44
CA ALA A 29 5.37 5.21 -7.82
C ALA A 29 4.40 5.64 -6.70
N LYS A 30 3.18 6.05 -7.08
CA LYS A 30 2.10 6.27 -6.13
C LYS A 30 1.49 4.93 -5.73
N VAL A 31 1.89 4.44 -4.57
CA VAL A 31 1.51 3.12 -4.06
C VAL A 31 0.32 3.22 -3.11
N LEU A 32 -0.72 2.42 -3.36
CA LEU A 32 -1.78 2.13 -2.39
C LEU A 32 -1.47 0.82 -1.68
N VAL A 33 -1.48 0.82 -0.35
CA VAL A 33 -1.42 -0.40 0.46
C VAL A 33 -2.79 -0.62 1.09
N LEU A 34 -3.35 -1.81 0.90
CA LEU A 34 -4.62 -2.22 1.52
C LEU A 34 -4.35 -3.31 2.55
N GLU A 35 -4.91 -3.14 3.74
CA GLU A 35 -4.89 -4.13 4.81
C GLU A 35 -6.31 -4.31 5.32
N ARG A 36 -6.66 -5.57 5.62
CA ARG A 36 -7.95 -5.92 6.21
C ARG A 36 -7.98 -5.54 7.69
N GLU A 37 -6.85 -5.65 8.37
CA GLU A 37 -6.73 -5.32 9.78
C GLU A 37 -6.79 -3.81 10.03
N SER A 38 -7.19 -3.43 11.26
CA SER A 38 -7.32 -2.02 11.65
C SER A 38 -5.98 -1.28 11.72
N GLN A 39 -4.88 -2.03 11.86
CA GLN A 39 -3.52 -1.52 11.92
C GLN A 39 -2.57 -2.46 11.14
N PRO A 40 -1.55 -1.92 10.46
CA PRO A 40 -0.55 -2.73 9.76
C PRO A 40 0.38 -3.45 10.75
N GLY A 41 1.03 -4.53 10.30
CA GLY A 41 2.08 -5.21 11.05
C GLY A 41 1.64 -5.87 12.36
N TYR A 42 0.35 -6.22 12.50
CA TYR A 42 -0.14 -6.92 13.67
C TYR A 42 0.32 -8.39 13.73
N HIS A 43 0.55 -9.01 12.57
CA HIS A 43 1.03 -10.38 12.39
C HIS A 43 2.36 -10.45 11.64
#